data_AF-A0A8X6JCX6-F1
#
_entry.id   AF-A0A8X6JCX6-F1
#
_cell.length_a   1.000
_cell.length_b   1.000
_cell.length_c   1.000
_cell.angle_alpha   90.00
_cell.angle_beta   90.00
_cell.angle_gamma   90.00
#
_symmetry.space_group_name_H-M   'P 1'
#
loop_
_entity.id
_entity.type
_entity.pdbx_description
1 polymer ?
#
loop_
_entity_poly.entity_id
_entity_poly.type
_entity_poly.pdbx_seq_one_letter_code
_entity_poly.pdbx_strand_id
1 'polypeptide(L)'
;MKEYDLIPRTWVAFWGQFCIDEDENIREQDKFQYLLSSLKPKTKARDIVESYPPSKDNYAKVIEHLKSLFGRKDLLIEVYIRDLLALVNS
;
A
#
# COMPACT_ATOMS: atom_id res chain seq x y z
N MET A 1 9.05 13.83 -1.69
CA MET A 1 8.29 12.61 -1.34
C MET A 1 8.20 11.74 -2.58
N LYS A 2 8.46 10.43 -2.47
CA LYS A 2 8.24 9.50 -3.59
C LYS A 2 6.76 9.13 -3.59
N GLU A 3 6.08 9.35 -4.71
CA GLU A 3 4.66 9.03 -4.85
C GLU A 3 4.50 7.62 -5.47
N TYR A 4 3.65 6.78 -4.88
CA TYR A 4 3.49 5.39 -5.30
C TYR A 4 2.18 5.17 -6.06
N ASP A 5 2.27 4.46 -7.19
CA ASP A 5 1.11 3.95 -7.94
C ASP A 5 0.48 2.70 -7.30
N LEU A 6 1.09 2.19 -6.21
CA LEU A 6 0.79 0.92 -5.53
C LEU A 6 0.50 -0.25 -6.48
N ILE A 7 1.40 -0.48 -7.44
CA ILE A 7 1.42 -1.76 -8.15
C ILE A 7 1.96 -2.87 -7.21
N PRO A 8 1.60 -4.15 -7.40
CA PRO A 8 2.02 -5.23 -6.51
C PRO A 8 3.53 -5.24 -6.23
N ARG A 9 4.39 -4.98 -7.24
CA ARG A 9 5.84 -4.88 -7.06
C ARG A 9 6.30 -3.74 -6.16
N THR A 10 5.60 -2.61 -6.13
CA THR A 10 5.96 -1.44 -5.29
C THR A 10 5.27 -1.45 -3.93
N TRP A 11 4.29 -2.33 -3.71
CA TRP A 11 3.60 -2.50 -2.43
C TRP A 11 4.55 -2.86 -1.28
N VAL A 12 5.49 -3.77 -1.50
CA VAL A 12 6.49 -4.15 -0.48
C VAL A 12 7.41 -2.99 -0.13
N ALA A 13 7.87 -2.25 -1.14
CA ALA A 13 8.70 -1.06 -0.94
C ALA A 13 7.94 0.06 -0.23
N PHE A 14 6.64 0.21 -0.52
CA PHE A 14 5.75 1.13 0.16
C PHE A 14 5.66 0.80 1.65
N TRP A 15 5.29 -0.44 2.04
CA TRP A 15 5.21 -0.81 3.46
C TRP A 15 6.56 -0.77 4.19
N GLY A 16 7.66 -1.10 3.51
CA GLY A 16 8.99 -0.95 4.09
C GLY A 16 9.36 0.50 4.41
N GLN A 17 8.79 1.48 3.69
CA GLN A 17 8.93 2.90 4.01
C GLN A 17 7.83 3.44 4.93
N PHE A 18 6.64 2.81 4.90
CA PHE A 18 5.48 3.16 5.69
C PHE A 18 5.57 2.59 7.13
N CYS A 19 6.76 2.64 7.74
CA CYS A 19 7.00 2.21 9.12
C CYS A 19 6.27 3.07 10.16
N ILE A 20 5.81 4.25 9.75
CA ILE A 20 4.91 5.15 10.49
C ILE A 20 3.54 4.53 10.84
N ASP A 21 3.10 3.45 10.18
CA ASP A 21 1.91 2.69 10.62
C ASP A 21 2.14 2.09 12.02
N GLU A 22 3.36 1.60 12.29
CA GLU A 22 3.76 0.97 13.56
C GLU A 22 4.08 2.00 14.66
N ASP A 23 4.24 3.28 14.31
CA ASP A 23 4.54 4.34 15.28
C ASP A 23 3.27 4.79 16.02
N GLU A 24 3.05 4.28 17.23
CA GLU A 24 1.89 4.64 18.08
C GLU A 24 1.89 6.11 18.53
N ASN A 25 3.01 6.82 18.37
CA ASN A 25 3.14 8.22 18.79
C ASN A 25 2.51 9.19 17.78
N ILE A 26 2.25 8.72 16.56
CA ILE A 26 1.60 9.50 15.50
C ILE A 26 0.10 9.26 15.54
N ARG A 27 -0.70 10.34 15.54
CA ARG A 27 -2.17 10.25 15.52
C ARG A 27 -2.63 9.61 14.20
N GLU A 28 -3.69 8.78 14.20
CA GLU A 28 -4.13 8.17 12.94
C GLU A 28 -4.59 9.20 11.89
N GLN A 29 -5.02 10.39 12.31
CA GLN A 29 -5.30 11.48 11.37
C GLN A 29 -4.05 11.91 10.59
N ASP A 30 -2.92 12.07 11.27
CA ASP A 30 -1.65 12.42 10.63
C ASP A 30 -1.15 11.26 9.75
N LYS A 31 -1.33 10.00 10.20
CA LYS A 31 -1.06 8.81 9.38
C LYS A 31 -1.93 8.75 8.13
N PHE A 32 -3.21 9.11 8.24
CA PHE A 32 -4.15 9.14 7.11
C PHE A 32 -3.77 10.22 6.10
N GLN A 33 -3.39 11.41 6.56
CA GLN A 33 -2.92 12.49 5.68
C GLN A 33 -1.60 12.13 4.99
N TYR A 34 -0.69 11.47 5.71
CA TYR A 34 0.56 10.99 5.12
C TYR A 34 0.32 9.87 4.10
N LEU A 35 -0.58 8.93 4.42
CA LEU A 35 -1.03 7.89 3.49
C LEU A 35 -1.53 8.53 2.20
N LEU A 36 -2.49 9.45 2.30
CA LEU A 36 -3.03 10.17 1.17
C LEU A 36 -1.92 10.82 0.33
N SER A 37 -1.01 11.56 0.97
CA SER A 37 0.11 12.26 0.32
C SER A 37 1.15 11.33 -0.32
N SER A 38 1.29 10.10 0.17
CA SER A 38 2.21 9.11 -0.38
C SER A 38 1.67 8.41 -1.62
N LEU A 39 0.35 8.49 -1.84
CA LEU A 39 -0.32 7.91 -2.99
C LEU A 39 -0.42 8.91 -4.13
N LYS A 40 -0.09 8.45 -5.35
CA LYS A 40 -0.29 9.28 -6.52
C LYS A 40 -1.78 9.55 -6.76
N PRO A 41 -2.15 10.78 -7.13
CA PRO A 41 -3.52 11.09 -7.54
C PRO A 41 -3.92 10.26 -8.77
N LYS A 42 -5.23 9.96 -8.90
CA LYS A 42 -5.82 9.11 -9.97
C LYS A 42 -5.38 7.65 -9.95
N THR A 43 -4.87 7.16 -8.84
CA THR A 43 -4.59 5.72 -8.64
C THR A 43 -5.74 5.05 -7.92
N LYS A 44 -5.94 3.74 -8.15
CA LYS A 44 -6.97 2.97 -7.44
C LYS A 44 -6.83 3.05 -5.92
N ALA A 45 -5.60 3.07 -5.43
CA ALA A 45 -5.36 3.19 -4.00
C ALA A 45 -5.75 4.57 -3.46
N ARG A 46 -5.41 5.65 -4.17
CA ARG A 46 -5.82 7.00 -3.79
C ARG A 46 -7.36 7.13 -3.76
N ASP A 47 -8.03 6.58 -4.77
CA ASP A 47 -9.49 6.57 -4.87
C ASP A 47 -10.13 5.87 -3.66
N ILE A 48 -9.56 4.74 -3.24
CA ILE A 48 -9.97 4.04 -2.01
C ILE A 48 -9.77 4.94 -0.80
N VAL A 49 -8.59 5.52 -0.58
CA VAL A 49 -8.36 6.38 0.60
C VAL A 49 -9.29 7.60 0.59
N GLU A 50 -9.52 8.22 -0.56
CA GLU A 50 -10.41 9.38 -0.73
C GLU A 50 -11.89 9.03 -0.56
N SER A 51 -12.28 7.77 -0.78
CA SER A 51 -13.66 7.30 -0.57
C SER A 51 -14.09 7.22 0.91
N TYR A 52 -13.13 7.17 1.84
CA TYR A 52 -13.42 7.10 3.27
C TYR A 52 -13.25 8.47 3.94
N PRO A 53 -14.16 8.85 4.87
CA PRO A 53 -13.97 10.05 5.66
C PRO A 53 -12.70 9.93 6.51
N PRO A 54 -11.88 11.00 6.63
CA PRO A 54 -10.65 11.01 7.42
C PRO A 54 -11.01 10.93 8.91
N SER A 55 -11.14 9.71 9.41
CA SER A 55 -11.53 9.39 10.77
C SER A 55 -10.68 8.25 11.29
N LYS A 56 -10.40 8.28 12.60
CA LYS A 56 -9.60 7.29 13.31
C LYS A 56 -10.03 5.86 12.99
N ASP A 57 -11.34 5.63 13.06
CA ASP A 57 -12.01 4.34 12.82
C ASP A 57 -11.90 3.85 11.37
N ASN A 58 -11.76 4.79 10.42
CA ASN A 58 -11.67 4.49 9.00
C ASN A 58 -10.24 4.27 8.52
N TYR A 59 -9.23 4.76 9.24
CA TYR A 59 -7.83 4.49 8.91
C TYR A 59 -7.56 2.98 8.88
N ALA A 60 -7.96 2.27 9.94
CA ALA A 60 -7.82 0.82 10.01
C ALA A 60 -8.53 0.10 8.85
N LYS A 61 -9.77 0.51 8.52
CA LYS A 61 -10.54 -0.07 7.40
C LYS A 61 -9.88 0.16 6.05
N VAL A 62 -9.36 1.36 5.80
CA VAL A 62 -8.64 1.71 4.58
C VAL A 62 -7.36 0.88 4.46
N ILE A 63 -6.61 0.73 5.56
CA ILE A 63 -5.39 -0.08 5.60
C ILE A 63 -5.70 -1.55 5.32
N GLU A 64 -6.72 -2.12 5.94
CA GLU A 64 -7.17 -3.50 5.65
C GLU A 64 -7.62 -3.66 4.19
N HIS A 65 -8.37 -2.70 3.65
CA HIS A 65 -8.83 -2.73 2.27
C HIS A 65 -7.64 -2.67 1.29
N LEU A 66 -6.67 -1.79 1.54
CA LEU A 66 -5.44 -1.72 0.75
C LEU A 66 -4.61 -3.01 0.89
N LYS A 67 -4.48 -3.59 2.09
CA LYS A 67 -3.82 -4.89 2.33
C LYS A 67 -4.53 -6.05 1.63
N SER A 68 -5.85 -6.05 1.53
CA SER A 68 -6.60 -7.07 0.80
C SER A 68 -6.36 -7.00 -0.72
N LEU A 69 -6.28 -5.78 -1.26
CA LEU A 69 -6.10 -5.55 -2.70
C LEU A 69 -4.66 -5.73 -3.17
N PHE A 70 -3.70 -5.22 -2.41
CA PHE A 70 -2.30 -5.15 -2.81
C PHE A 70 -1.38 -6.05 -1.97
N GLY A 71 -1.83 -6.45 -0.78
CA GLY A 71 -1.07 -7.26 0.18
C GLY A 71 -1.24 -8.77 0.05
N ARG A 72 -1.87 -9.27 -1.03
CA ARG A 72 -1.75 -10.69 -1.39
C ARG A 72 -0.30 -11.01 -1.75
N LYS A 73 0.48 -11.32 -0.71
CA LYS A 73 1.85 -11.84 -0.80
C LYS A 73 1.91 -13.03 -1.76
N ASP A 74 0.87 -13.86 -1.80
CA ASP A 74 0.73 -14.98 -2.75
C ASP A 74 0.82 -14.54 -4.21
N LEU A 75 0.23 -13.40 -4.57
CA LEU A 75 0.26 -12.88 -5.94
C LEU A 75 1.65 -12.33 -6.29
N LEU A 76 2.35 -11.76 -5.31
CA LEU A 76 3.73 -11.30 -5.47
C LEU A 76 4.69 -12.47 -5.62
N ILE A 77 4.52 -13.51 -4.79
CA ILE A 77 5.27 -14.77 -4.87
C ILE A 77 5.01 -15.43 -6.22
N GLU A 78 3.77 -15.47 -6.71
CA GLU A 78 3.45 -16.04 -8.02
C GLU A 78 4.11 -15.25 -9.17
N VAL A 79 4.12 -13.92 -9.11
CA VAL A 79 4.86 -13.08 -10.08
C VAL A 79 6.36 -13.32 -10.00
N TYR A 80 6.93 -13.41 -8.79
CA TYR A 80 8.36 -13.65 -8.60
C TYR A 80 8.77 -15.06 -9.06
N ILE A 81 7.96 -16.08 -8.78
CA ILE A 81 8.16 -17.46 -9.25
C ILE A 81 8.08 -17.49 -10.78
N ARG A 82 7.13 -16.79 -11.42
CA ARG A 82 7.07 -16.69 -12.88
C ARG A 82 8.29 -16.00 -13.48
N ASP A 83 8.73 -14.88 -12.90
CA ASP A 83 9.94 -14.16 -13.33
C ASP A 83 11.19 -15.06 -13.20
N LEU A 84 11.33 -15.79 -12.08
CA LEU A 84 12.42 -16.75 -11.86
C LEU A 84 12.38 -17.93 -12.84
N LEU A 85 11.20 -18.52 -13.07
CA LEU A 85 11.04 -19.63 -14.02
C LEU A 85 11.35 -19.19 -15.46
N ALA A 86 11.02 -17.94 -15.83
CA ALA A 86 11.36 -17.39 -17.14
C ALA A 86 12.88 -17.23 -17.32
N LEU A 87 13.61 -16.89 -16.26
CA LEU A 87 15.07 -16.77 -16.28
C LEU A 87 15.79 -18.12 -16.35
N VAL A 88 15.23 -19.18 -15.75
CA VAL A 88 15.84 -20.52 -15.74
C VAL A 88 15.52 -21.32 -17.01
N ASN A 89 14.41 -21.01 -17.70
CA ASN A 89 14.05 -21.61 -18.99
C ASN A 89 14.53 -20.79 -20.22
N SER A 90 15.51 -19.89 -20.05
CA SER A 90 16.14 -19.14 -21.14
C SER A 90 17.45 -19.77 -21.60
#